data_AF-A0AA96S6C8-F1
#
_entry.id   AF-A0AA96S6C8-F1
#
_cell.length_a   1.000
_cell.length_b   1.000
_cell.length_c   1.000
_cell.angle_alpha   90.00
_cell.angle_beta   90.00
_cell.angle_gamma   90.00
#
_symmetry.space_group_name_H-M   'P 1'
#
loop_
_entity.id
_entity.type
_entity.pdbx_description
1 polymer ?
#
loop_
_entity_poly.entity_id
_entity_poly.type
_entity_poly.pdbx_seq_one_letter_code
_entity_poly.pdbx_strand_id
1 'polypeptide(L)'
;MKRYLGIITDINDLESYKESLRNFAARVNKEIDVIFLKETKLIAEFIKENHEKYCRVIFYDYEEFNNIKQLQNVFRLCQHYNLELSIIKQDIHSDVAVELSYLLQVI
;
A
#
# COMPACT_ATOMS: atom_id res chain seq x y z
N MET A 1 -15.60 4.79 -11.83
CA MET A 1 -14.51 3.79 -11.68
C MET A 1 -13.93 3.93 -10.29
N LYS A 2 -13.63 2.83 -9.58
CA LYS A 2 -12.92 2.89 -8.29
C LYS A 2 -11.45 3.26 -8.51
N ARG A 3 -10.91 4.09 -7.62
CA ARG A 3 -9.54 4.65 -7.67
C ARG A 3 -8.56 3.77 -6.87
N TYR A 4 -7.27 4.04 -7.00
CA TYR A 4 -6.25 3.51 -6.09
C TYR A 4 -6.03 4.47 -4.92
N LEU A 5 -5.62 3.93 -3.78
CA LEU A 5 -5.21 4.68 -2.60
C LEU A 5 -3.72 4.44 -2.35
N GLY A 6 -2.89 5.45 -2.56
CA GLY A 6 -1.48 5.45 -2.17
C GLY A 6 -1.34 5.94 -0.74
N ILE A 7 -0.70 5.17 0.13
CA ILE A 7 -0.42 5.59 1.51
C ILE A 7 1.09 5.63 1.70
N ILE A 8 1.58 6.80 2.13
CA ILE A 8 2.98 7.01 2.47
C ILE A 8 3.07 7.20 3.98
N THR A 9 3.99 6.50 4.63
CA THR A 9 4.20 6.59 6.09
C THR A 9 5.53 7.28 6.45
N ASP A 10 6.50 7.32 5.52
CA ASP A 10 7.78 8.00 5.68
C ASP A 10 7.79 9.38 5.00
N ILE A 11 8.29 10.39 5.72
CA ILE A 11 8.39 11.77 5.24
C ILE A 11 9.71 12.04 4.50
N ASN A 12 10.73 11.19 4.68
CA ASN A 12 12.09 11.47 4.23
C ASN A 12 12.23 11.61 2.71
N ASP A 13 11.30 11.05 1.91
CA ASP A 13 11.25 11.22 0.45
C ASP A 13 9.81 11.24 -0.11
N LEU A 14 8.94 12.04 0.53
CA LEU A 14 7.51 12.08 0.24
C LEU A 14 7.16 12.36 -1.24
N GLU A 15 7.89 13.25 -1.90
CA GLU A 15 7.59 13.64 -3.30
C GLU A 15 7.99 12.56 -4.30
N SER A 16 9.14 11.91 -4.11
CA SER A 16 9.57 10.77 -4.92
C SER A 16 8.58 9.60 -4.80
N TYR A 17 8.08 9.33 -3.59
CA TYR A 17 7.11 8.26 -3.36
C TYR A 17 5.76 8.58 -4.00
N LYS A 18 5.30 9.84 -3.89
CA LYS A 18 4.08 10.30 -4.60
C LYS A 18 4.21 10.12 -6.10
N GLU A 19 5.34 10.54 -6.68
CA GLU A 19 5.58 10.41 -8.12
C GLU A 19 5.60 8.94 -8.54
N SER A 20 6.28 8.08 -7.78
CA SER A 20 6.35 6.64 -8.04
C SER A 20 4.97 5.96 -7.99
N LEU A 21 4.16 6.28 -6.98
CA LEU A 21 2.79 5.77 -6.83
C LEU A 21 1.89 6.25 -7.99
N ARG A 22 2.00 7.52 -8.40
CA ARG A 22 1.28 8.08 -9.55
C ARG A 22 1.69 7.41 -10.85
N ASN A 23 2.98 7.22 -11.08
CA ASN A 23 3.51 6.54 -12.25
C ASN A 23 3.03 5.09 -12.33
N PHE A 24 2.98 4.38 -11.20
CA PHE A 24 2.42 3.02 -11.15
C PHE A 24 0.94 2.98 -11.55
N ALA A 25 0.11 3.88 -11.01
CA ALA A 25 -1.31 3.92 -11.34
C ALA A 25 -1.56 4.33 -12.81
N ALA A 26 -0.77 5.28 -13.33
CA ALA A 26 -0.85 5.73 -14.71
C ALA A 26 -0.56 4.60 -15.72
N ARG A 27 0.40 3.72 -15.43
CA ARG A 27 0.73 2.55 -16.28
C ARG A 27 -0.44 1.59 -16.50
N VAL A 28 -1.42 1.59 -15.59
CA VAL A 28 -2.62 0.74 -15.66
C VAL A 28 -3.90 1.54 -15.86
N ASN A 29 -3.79 2.80 -16.32
CA ASN A 29 -4.91 3.73 -16.55
C ASN A 29 -5.84 3.86 -15.33
N LYS A 30 -5.27 3.96 -14.13
CA LYS A 30 -5.99 4.18 -12.88
C LYS A 30 -5.65 5.53 -12.28
N GLU A 31 -6.67 6.19 -11.77
CA GLU A 31 -6.51 7.35 -10.90
C GLU A 31 -6.07 6.90 -9.51
N ILE A 32 -5.22 7.71 -8.85
CA ILE A 32 -4.73 7.43 -7.51
C ILE A 32 -4.82 8.67 -6.63
N ASP A 33 -5.33 8.49 -5.42
CA ASP A 33 -5.22 9.47 -4.33
C ASP A 33 -4.05 9.07 -3.45
N VAL A 34 -3.09 9.98 -3.27
CA VAL A 34 -1.90 9.73 -2.45
C VAL A 34 -1.97 10.56 -1.17
N ILE A 35 -1.93 9.89 -0.03
CA ILE A 35 -2.02 10.50 1.29
C ILE A 35 -0.81 10.14 2.14
N PHE A 36 -0.43 11.05 3.03
CA PHE A 36 0.57 10.81 4.05
C PHE A 36 -0.12 10.48 5.37
N LEU A 37 0.13 9.29 5.91
CA LEU A 37 -0.39 8.84 7.21
C LEU A 37 0.71 8.11 7.98
N LYS A 38 1.38 8.83 8.89
CA LYS A 38 2.47 8.27 9.70
C LYS A 38 2.00 7.21 10.70
N GLU A 39 0.81 7.37 11.27
CA GLU A 39 0.31 6.48 12.31
C GLU A 39 -0.55 5.36 11.71
N THR A 40 -0.20 4.10 12.01
CA THR A 40 -0.94 2.93 11.50
C THR A 40 -2.42 2.90 11.91
N LYS A 41 -2.77 3.49 13.06
CA LYS A 41 -4.17 3.62 13.48
C LYS A 41 -4.97 4.50 12.52
N LEU A 42 -4.38 5.62 12.08
CA LEU A 42 -5.00 6.52 11.12
C LEU A 42 -5.14 5.86 9.74
N ILE A 43 -4.19 5.01 9.34
CA ILE A 43 -4.32 4.20 8.11
C ILE A 43 -5.57 3.33 8.16
N ALA A 44 -5.79 2.64 9.28
CA ALA A 44 -6.94 1.76 9.44
C ALA A 44 -8.27 2.52 9.45
N GLU A 45 -8.33 3.65 10.18
CA GLU A 45 -9.50 4.53 10.22
C GLU A 45 -9.81 5.10 8.82
N PHE A 46 -8.80 5.58 8.11
CA PHE A 46 -8.97 6.13 6.78
C PHE A 46 -9.53 5.11 5.79
N ILE A 47 -8.97 3.89 5.79
CA ILE A 47 -9.46 2.79 4.95
C ILE A 47 -10.90 2.48 5.29
N LYS A 48 -11.23 2.32 6.59
CA LYS A 48 -12.60 2.04 7.04
C LYS A 48 -13.59 3.10 6.54
N GLU A 49 -13.25 4.38 6.62
CA GLU A 49 -14.14 5.48 6.22
C GLU A 49 -14.25 5.65 4.70
N ASN A 50 -13.24 5.25 3.93
CA ASN A 50 -13.15 5.60 2.50
C ASN A 50 -13.08 4.39 1.55
N HIS A 51 -13.11 3.15 2.04
CA HIS A 51 -12.91 1.94 1.25
C HIS A 51 -13.82 1.85 0.01
N GLU A 52 -15.05 2.37 0.05
CA GLU A 52 -15.98 2.33 -1.07
C GLU A 52 -15.46 3.05 -2.34
N LYS A 53 -14.61 4.08 -2.15
CA LYS A 53 -14.02 4.88 -3.24
C LYS A 53 -12.89 4.15 -3.96
N TYR A 54 -12.28 3.17 -3.29
CA TYR A 54 -11.04 2.55 -3.72
C TYR A 54 -11.23 1.08 -4.07
N CYS A 55 -10.35 0.55 -4.92
CA CYS A 55 -10.26 -0.89 -5.18
C CYS A 55 -8.90 -1.50 -4.82
N ARG A 56 -7.90 -0.66 -4.53
CA ARG A 56 -6.56 -1.10 -4.16
C ARG A 56 -5.89 -0.08 -3.25
N VAL A 57 -5.20 -0.57 -2.22
CA VAL A 57 -4.28 0.19 -1.38
C VAL A 57 -2.85 -0.13 -1.80
N ILE A 58 -2.03 0.90 -1.94
CA ILE A 58 -0.66 0.81 -2.43
C ILE A 58 0.26 1.50 -1.43
N PHE A 59 1.28 0.78 -0.99
CA PHE A 59 2.40 1.32 -0.22
C PHE A 59 3.63 1.42 -1.12
N TYR A 60 4.53 2.34 -0.81
CA TYR A 60 5.77 2.43 -1.55
C TYR A 60 6.70 1.30 -1.14
N ASP A 61 6.97 1.10 0.15
CA ASP A 61 7.93 0.09 0.65
C ASP A 61 7.32 -0.73 1.80
N TYR A 62 7.79 -1.96 2.02
CA TYR A 62 7.42 -2.71 3.23
C TYR A 62 8.13 -2.16 4.48
N GLU A 63 9.25 -1.46 4.31
CA GLU A 63 9.96 -0.77 5.41
C GLU A 63 9.13 0.37 6.02
N GLU A 64 8.09 0.83 5.32
CA GLU A 64 7.08 1.77 5.84
C GLU A 64 6.29 1.20 7.03
N PHE A 65 6.35 -0.12 7.26
CA PHE A 65 5.74 -0.77 8.41
C PHE A 65 6.78 -1.01 9.50
N ASN A 66 6.50 -0.53 10.73
CA ASN A 66 7.41 -0.70 11.87
C ASN A 66 7.61 -2.17 12.26
N ASN A 67 6.69 -3.06 11.88
CA ASN A 67 6.80 -4.50 12.06
C ASN A 67 5.80 -5.28 11.18
N ILE A 68 6.05 -6.58 11.04
CA ILE A 68 5.21 -7.52 10.28
C ILE A 68 3.74 -7.54 10.72
N LYS A 69 3.46 -7.35 12.02
CA LYS A 69 2.07 -7.36 12.54
C LYS A 69 1.26 -6.19 12.00
N GLN A 70 1.90 -5.04 11.77
CA GLN A 70 1.23 -3.89 11.16
C GLN A 70 0.83 -4.19 9.71
N LEU A 71 1.75 -4.76 8.92
CA LEU A 71 1.45 -5.18 7.55
C LEU A 71 0.30 -6.21 7.51
N GLN A 72 0.34 -7.22 8.39
CA GLN A 72 -0.73 -8.22 8.50
C GLN A 72 -2.08 -7.59 8.84
N ASN A 73 -2.11 -6.61 9.75
CA ASN A 73 -3.35 -5.91 10.11
C ASN A 73 -3.91 -5.13 8.93
N VAL A 74 -3.07 -4.39 8.19
CA VAL A 74 -3.49 -3.66 6.99
C VAL A 74 -3.96 -4.62 5.90
N PHE A 75 -3.27 -5.75 5.71
CA PHE A 75 -3.70 -6.77 4.75
C PHE A 75 -5.07 -7.35 5.10
N ARG A 76 -5.30 -7.76 6.35
CA ARG A 76 -6.60 -8.26 6.82
C ARG A 76 -7.69 -7.21 6.66
N LEU A 77 -7.37 -5.94 6.92
CA LEU A 77 -8.30 -4.83 6.75
C LEU A 77 -8.68 -4.65 5.27
N CYS A 78 -7.70 -4.72 4.37
CA CYS A 78 -7.95 -4.66 2.94
C CYS A 78 -8.85 -5.83 2.49
N GLN A 79 -8.56 -7.06 2.92
CA GLN A 79 -9.40 -8.22 2.64
C GLN A 79 -10.83 -8.05 3.16
N HIS A 80 -10.99 -7.55 4.39
CA HIS A 80 -12.30 -7.30 4.99
C HIS A 80 -13.17 -6.34 4.16
N TYR A 81 -12.54 -5.33 3.54
CA TYR A 81 -13.23 -4.35 2.71
C TYR A 81 -13.15 -4.63 1.20
N ASN A 82 -12.75 -5.84 0.78
CA ASN A 82 -12.57 -6.22 -0.62
C ASN A 82 -11.65 -5.27 -1.41
N LEU A 83 -10.56 -4.84 -0.77
CA LEU A 83 -9.49 -4.05 -1.36
C LEU A 83 -8.29 -4.95 -1.66
N GLU A 84 -7.68 -4.76 -2.82
CA GLU A 84 -6.36 -5.33 -3.12
C GLU A 84 -5.27 -4.56 -2.35
N LEU A 85 -4.17 -5.24 -2.00
CA LEU A 85 -2.98 -4.61 -1.41
C LEU A 85 -1.79 -4.77 -2.37
N SER A 86 -0.99 -3.73 -2.53
CA SER A 86 0.27 -3.77 -3.29
C SER A 86 1.36 -2.97 -2.59
N ILE A 87 2.62 -3.40 -2.77
CA ILE A 87 3.83 -2.69 -2.32
C ILE A 87 4.72 -2.53 -3.56
N ILE A 88 5.20 -1.33 -3.87
CA ILE A 88 5.87 -1.03 -5.15
C ILE A 88 7.37 -1.34 -5.11
N LYS A 89 8.07 -0.89 -4.07
CA LYS A 89 9.49 -1.14 -3.83
C LYS A 89 9.61 -2.50 -3.16
N GLN A 90 9.90 -3.50 -3.98
CA GLN A 90 10.59 -4.69 -3.55
C GLN A 90 12.06 -4.47 -3.94
N ASP A 91 12.99 -4.52 -2.99
CA ASP A 91 14.42 -4.61 -3.34
C ASP A 91 14.65 -5.98 -4.00
N ILE A 92 14.47 -6.03 -5.31
CA ILE A 92 14.69 -7.21 -6.16
C ILE A 92 16.16 -7.21 -6.58
N HIS A 93 17.06 -7.40 -5.62
CA HIS A 93 18.36 -8.04 -5.89
C HIS A 93 18.25 -9.58 -5.89
N SER A 94 17.02 -10.10 -5.85
CA SER A 94 16.69 -11.52 -6.01
C SER A 94 15.83 -11.63 -7.26
N ASP A 95 16.26 -12.38 -8.28
CA ASP A 95 15.55 -12.62 -9.56
C ASP A 95 14.18 -13.33 -9.42
N VAL A 96 13.48 -13.15 -8.31
CA VAL A 96 12.24 -13.83 -7.94
C VAL A 96 11.20 -12.80 -7.57
N ALA A 97 10.10 -12.76 -8.33
CA ALA A 97 8.90 -12.02 -7.96
C ALA A 97 8.36 -12.61 -6.65
N VAL A 98 8.56 -11.90 -5.53
CA VAL A 98 8.01 -12.34 -4.24
C VAL A 98 6.55 -11.93 -4.22
N GLU A 99 5.65 -12.89 -4.47
CA GLU A 99 4.23 -12.67 -4.26
C GLU A 99 3.99 -12.27 -2.79
N LEU A 100 3.19 -11.24 -2.55
CA LEU A 100 2.83 -10.78 -1.20
C LEU A 100 2.27 -11.92 -0.32
N SER A 101 1.65 -12.91 -0.96
CA SER A 101 1.19 -14.18 -0.35
C SER A 101 2.33 -14.93 0.34
N TYR A 102 3.53 -14.98 -0.25
CA TYR A 102 4.69 -15.67 0.27
C TYR A 102 5.27 -14.97 1.51
N LEU A 103 5.34 -13.62 1.50
CA LEU A 103 5.72 -12.83 2.70
C LEU A 103 4.74 -13.03 3.87
N LEU A 104 3.47 -13.30 3.57
CA LEU A 104 2.42 -13.50 4.56
C LEU A 104 2.26 -14.97 5.00
N GLN A 105 2.87 -15.93 4.29
CA GLN A 105 2.78 -17.38 4.55
C GLN A 105 3.90 -17.96 5.42
N VAL A 106 5.00 -17.23 5.68
CA VAL A 106 6.14 -17.71 6.51
C VAL A 106 5.85 -17.60 8.04
N ILE A 107 4.58 -17.65 8.47
CA ILE A 107 4.18 -17.71 9.89
C ILE A 107 3.12 -18.79 10.09
#